data_AF-A0A0M3JQN7-F1
#
_entry.id   AF-A0A0M3JQN7-F1
#
_cell.length_a   1.000
_cell.length_b   1.000
_cell.length_c   1.000
_cell.angle_alpha   90.00
_cell.angle_beta   90.00
_cell.angle_gamma   90.00
#
_symmetry.space_group_name_H-M   'P 1'
#
loop_
_entity.id
_entity.type
_entity.pdbx_description
1 polymer ?
#
loop_
_entity_poly.entity_id
_entity_poly.type
_entity_poly.pdbx_seq_one_letter_code
_entity_poly.pdbx_strand_id
1 'polypeptide(L)' 'LLCLSESCLVERDPASYAVVCARQLKSIVCLHRDEKDPQKFVVEYDTGASRCYAAPERSGRKF' A
#
# COMPACT_ATOMS: atom_id res chain seq x y z
N LEU A 1 2.33 -7.59 3.22
CA LEU A 1 3.16 -7.07 2.10
C LEU A 1 2.24 -6.36 1.12
N LEU A 2 2.67 -5.21 0.57
CA LEU A 2 1.97 -4.52 -0.50
C LEU A 2 2.80 -4.58 -1.77
N CYS A 3 2.21 -5.10 -2.84
CA CYS A 3 2.89 -5.36 -4.11
C CYS A 3 2.16 -4.68 -5.26
N LEU A 4 2.91 -4.17 -6.24
CA LEU A 4 2.36 -3.64 -7.49
C LEU A 4 2.55 -4.67 -8.60
N SER A 5 1.48 -4.99 -9.33
CA SER A 5 1.54 -5.72 -10.59
C SER A 5 1.21 -4.78 -11.76
N GLU A 6 1.22 -5.29 -12.98
CA GLU A 6 0.85 -4.53 -14.18
C GLU A 6 -0.56 -3.92 -14.10
N SER A 7 -1.50 -4.62 -13.45
CA SER A 7 -2.92 -4.24 -13.44
C SER A 7 -3.51 -4.02 -12.06
N CYS A 8 -2.82 -4.43 -10.98
CA CYS A 8 -3.38 -4.42 -9.63
C CYS A 8 -2.37 -4.00 -8.55
N LEU A 9 -2.89 -3.38 -7.49
CA LEU A 9 -2.25 -3.30 -6.19
C LEU A 9 -2.71 -4.50 -5.35
N VAL A 10 -1.76 -5.28 -4.84
CA VAL A 10 -2.03 -6.56 -4.17
C VAL A 10 -1.51 -6.53 -2.73
N GLU A 11 -2.41 -6.81 -1.80
CA GLU A 11 -2.11 -7.06 -0.38
C GLU A 11 -1.90 -8.56 -0.17
N ARG A 12 -0.79 -8.91 0.45
CA ARG A 12 -0.46 -10.30 0.81
C ARG A 12 -0.17 -10.44 2.29
N ASP A 13 -0.58 -11.57 2.85
CA ASP A 13 -0.19 -11.97 4.19
C ASP A 13 1.33 -12.25 4.23
N PRO A 14 2.09 -11.62 5.15
CA PRO A 14 3.54 -11.78 5.18
C PRO A 14 4.01 -13.18 5.61
N ALA A 15 3.20 -13.97 6.32
CA ALA A 15 3.60 -15.29 6.81
C ALA A 15 3.37 -16.39 5.75
N SER A 16 2.20 -16.38 5.12
CA SER A 16 1.75 -17.40 4.16
C SER A 16 1.90 -16.99 2.70
N TYR A 17 2.21 -15.71 2.43
CA TYR A 17 2.22 -15.12 1.08
C TYR A 17 0.88 -15.18 0.33
N ALA A 18 -0.20 -15.58 1.00
CA ALA A 18 -1.55 -15.63 0.45
C ALA A 18 -2.03 -14.23 0.09
N VAL A 19 -2.80 -14.14 -1.00
CA VAL A 19 -3.45 -12.88 -1.41
C VAL A 19 -4.60 -12.58 -0.46
N VAL A 20 -4.53 -11.43 0.21
CA VAL A 20 -5.57 -10.93 1.12
C VAL A 20 -6.53 -10.02 0.36
N CYS A 21 -6.00 -9.16 -0.50
CA CYS A 21 -6.80 -8.24 -1.30
C CYS A 21 -6.09 -7.90 -2.62
N ALA A 22 -6.84 -7.69 -3.69
CA ALA A 22 -6.32 -7.14 -4.94
C ALA A 22 -7.26 -6.04 -5.43
N ARG A 23 -6.68 -4.87 -5.74
CA ARG A 23 -7.40 -3.70 -6.26
C ARG A 23 -6.86 -3.36 -7.64
N GLN A 24 -7.74 -3.18 -8.62
CA GLN A 24 -7.31 -2.79 -9.96
C GLN A 24 -6.72 -1.38 -9.93
N LEU A 25 -5.63 -1.15 -10.65
CA LEU A 25 -5.01 0.18 -10.69
C LEU A 25 -5.95 1.24 -11.26
N LYS A 26 -6.84 0.85 -12.17
CA LYS A 26 -7.85 1.75 -12.77
C LYS A 26 -8.81 2.38 -11.76
N SER A 27 -9.02 1.74 -10.60
CA SER A 27 -9.89 2.28 -9.54
C SER A 27 -9.13 3.14 -8.54
N ILE A 28 -7.81 3.28 -8.69
CA ILE A 28 -6.97 4.11 -7.82
C ILE A 28 -6.83 5.48 -8.48
N VAL A 29 -7.22 6.53 -7.76
CA VAL A 29 -7.12 7.92 -8.21
C VAL A 29 -5.78 8.52 -7.79
N CYS A 30 -5.36 8.27 -6.55
CA CYS A 30 -4.16 8.88 -5.99
C CYS A 30 -3.47 7.94 -4.99
N LEU A 31 -2.14 8.01 -4.95
CA LEU A 31 -1.31 7.44 -3.91
C LEU A 31 -0.34 8.51 -3.42
N HIS A 32 -0.47 8.91 -2.15
CA HIS A 32 0.36 9.96 -1.56
C HIS A 32 0.84 9.55 -0.16
N ARG A 33 1.98 10.12 0.27
CA ARG A 33 2.47 9.95 1.64
C ARG A 33 1.73 10.90 2.57
N ASP A 34 1.50 10.47 3.80
CA ASP A 34 0.96 11.34 4.83
C ASP A 34 1.99 12.43 5.18
N GLU A 35 1.55 13.68 5.24
CA GLU A 35 2.43 14.83 5.49
C GLU A 35 2.95 14.87 6.95
N LYS A 36 2.19 14.30 7.89
CA LYS A 36 2.54 14.29 9.32
C LYS A 36 3.36 13.05 9.67
N ASP A 37 3.13 11.94 8.97
CA ASP A 37 3.83 10.68 9.17
C ASP A 37 4.37 10.13 7.84
N PRO A 38 5.64 10.40 7.51
CA PRO A 38 6.27 9.93 6.28
C PRO A 38 6.33 8.40 6.13
N GLN A 39 6.10 7.64 7.21
CA GLN A 39 6.01 6.17 7.14
C GLN A 39 4.64 5.69 6.67
N LYS A 40 3.63 6.57 6.64
CA LYS A 40 2.29 6.27 6.15
C LYS A 40 2.09 6.76 4.74
N PHE A 41 1.30 6.02 4.00
CA PHE A 41 0.76 6.47 2.71
C PHE A 41 -0.69 6.07 2.60
N VAL A 42 -1.42 6.85 1.80
CA VAL A 42 -2.84 6.72 1.57
C VAL A 42 -3.07 6.40 0.10
N VAL A 43 -3.97 5.45 -0.15
CA VAL A 43 -4.49 5.14 -1.48
C VAL A 43 -5.94 5.58 -1.53
N GLU A 44 -6.25 6.48 -2.46
CA GLU A 44 -7.60 6.96 -2.72
C GLU A 44 -8.18 6.28 -3.94
N TYR A 45 -9.44 5.87 -3.82
CA TYR A 45 -10.17 5.16 -4.86
C TYR A 45 -11.22 6.06 -5.53
N ASP A 46 -11.62 5.71 -6.74
CA ASP A 46 -12.66 6.39 -7.52
C ASP A 46 -14.04 6.42 -6.84
N THR A 47 -14.29 5.47 -5.93
CA THR A 47 -15.48 5.43 -5.06
C THR A 47 -15.49 6.48 -3.95
N GLY A 48 -14.39 7.23 -3.77
CA GLY A 48 -14.18 8.12 -2.63
C GLY A 48 -13.70 7.42 -1.36
N ALA A 49 -13.56 6.09 -1.37
CA ALA A 49 -12.94 5.36 -0.27
C ALA A 49 -11.43 5.62 -0.23
N SER A 50 -10.82 5.47 0.96
CA SER A 50 -9.37 5.52 1.13
C SER A 50 -8.85 4.37 1.99
N ARG A 51 -7.59 3.99 1.78
CA ARG A 51 -6.85 3.03 2.61
C ARG A 51 -5.51 3.59 3.01
N CYS A 52 -5.23 3.53 4.31
CA CYS A 52 -3.94 3.92 4.87
C CYS A 52 -3.07 2.68 5.10
N TYR A 53 -1.81 2.76 4.70
CA TYR A 53 -0.80 1.74 4.92
C TYR A 53 0.38 2.37 5.63
N ALA A 54 1.02 1.61 6.52
CA ALA A 54 2.25 2.01 7.17
C ALA A 54 3.39 1.11 6.67
N ALA A 55 4.52 1.71 6.32
CA ALA A 55 5.76 0.97 6.18
C ALA A 55 6.18 0.47 7.56
N PRO A 56 6.67 -0.78 7.68
CA PRO A 56 7.32 -1.21 8.91
C PRO A 56 8.51 -0.28 9.20
N GLU A 57 8.70 0.09 10.47
CA GLU A 57 9.87 0.82 10.95
C GLU A 57 11.13 0.22 10.33
N ARG A 58 11.79 0.99 9.45
CA ARG A 58 13.05 0.57 8.85
C ARG A 58 14.14 0.73 9.91
N SER A 59 14.21 -0.20 10.87
CA SER A 59 15.38 -0.32 11.75
C SER A 59 16.62 -0.52 10.86
N GLY A 60 17.58 0.39 10.98
CA GLY A 60 18.58 0.69 9.96
C GLY A 60 19.36 -0.50 9.39
N ARG A 61 19.57 -0.49 8.07
CA ARG A 61 20.84 -0.99 7.52
C ARG A 61 21.84 0.16 7.58
N LYS A 62 22.65 0.17 8.63
CA LYS A 62 23.96 0.83 8.60
C LYS A 62 24.81 0.05 7.58
N PHE A 63 25.37 0.76 6.61
CA PHE A 63 26.57 0.31 5.93
C PHE A 63 27.77 0.55 6.85
#